data_AF-B8KW14-F1
#
_entry.id   AF-B8KW14-F1
#
_cell.length_a   1.000
_cell.length_b   1.000
_cell.length_c   1.000
_cell.angle_alpha   90.00
_cell.angle_beta   90.00
_cell.angle_gamma   90.00
#
_symmetry.space_group_name_H-M   'P 1'
#
loop_
_entity.id
_entity.type
_entity.pdbx_description
1 polymer ?
#
loop_
_entity_poly.entity_id
_entity_poly.type
_entity_poly.pdbx_seq_one_letter_code
_entity_poly.pdbx_strand_id
1 'polypeptide(L)'
;MLRGCFRAEPALGKAAMTRQALLVALLTGFTNVSLADPGDCSCLWQGSFAEVAKNTDAVVLGEVVATRGNAVDLKIESTLHGLAYPNPIRVWMKTGSYCRPEVERFPEESRWVMALFRIEADAAENFDPATPNQSYGRPFDYRLSGCGGYHLRVNGDTVKGNLVPGMTRWDQEPEMTPVLLEVVTAFLKGRASSEDLKSASEEDPALKALMLDTRTFLRGQSDYLDDDAVMEDEETVGQKDSAAP
;
A
#
# COMPACT_ATOMS: atom_id res chain seq x y z
N MET A 1 16.82 -13.13 79.43
CA MET A 1 17.23 -12.44 80.67
C MET A 1 18.60 -11.80 80.47
N LEU A 2 18.75 -10.54 80.88
CA LEU A 2 19.95 -9.81 81.34
C LEU A 2 21.39 -10.13 80.85
N ARG A 3 22.18 -9.04 80.80
CA ARG A 3 23.65 -8.91 80.59
C ARG A 3 24.11 -8.96 79.12
N GLY A 4 25.09 -8.17 78.70
CA GLY A 4 25.84 -7.13 79.43
C GLY A 4 27.06 -6.64 78.63
N CYS A 5 27.48 -5.40 78.88
CA CYS A 5 28.55 -4.71 78.15
C CYS A 5 29.89 -5.48 78.08
N PHE A 6 30.68 -5.23 77.03
CA PHE A 6 32.07 -4.82 77.24
C PHE A 6 32.50 -3.74 76.25
N ARG A 7 33.54 -2.99 76.62
CA ARG A 7 33.85 -1.63 76.15
C ARG A 7 35.33 -1.54 75.78
N ALA A 8 35.68 -0.96 74.63
CA ALA A 8 37.04 -0.52 74.30
C ALA A 8 37.06 0.49 73.14
N GLU A 9 36.83 1.76 73.46
CA GLU A 9 37.51 2.88 72.80
C GLU A 9 38.78 3.18 73.63
N PRO A 10 39.88 3.66 73.02
CA PRO A 10 40.05 5.12 72.89
C PRO A 10 40.67 5.52 71.52
N ALA A 11 40.18 6.60 70.89
CA ALA A 11 40.82 7.95 70.89
C ALA A 11 41.96 8.14 69.86
N LEU A 12 42.28 9.35 69.36
CA LEU A 12 41.53 10.60 69.20
C LEU A 12 42.43 11.55 68.37
N GLY A 13 41.91 12.11 67.28
CA GLY A 13 42.60 13.14 66.48
C GLY A 13 41.79 13.42 65.21
N LYS A 14 40.91 14.43 65.16
CA LYS A 14 41.21 15.87 65.05
C LYS A 14 42.16 16.18 63.88
N ALA A 15 41.88 17.12 62.98
CA ALA A 15 40.67 17.90 62.68
C ALA A 15 40.90 18.60 61.31
N ALA A 16 39.92 19.40 60.86
CA ALA A 16 39.94 20.22 59.64
C ALA A 16 39.92 19.41 58.31
N MET A 17 38.91 19.48 57.44
CA MET A 17 38.13 20.62 56.93
C MET A 17 39.00 21.63 56.18
N THR A 18 39.16 21.47 54.85
CA THR A 18 38.69 22.47 53.86
C THR A 18 38.96 22.09 52.39
N ARG A 19 37.97 22.40 51.56
CA ARG A 19 38.05 22.96 50.19
C ARG A 19 38.77 22.18 49.04
N GLN A 20 37.89 21.65 48.18
CA GLN A 20 37.69 22.19 46.82
C GLN A 20 38.77 21.90 45.75
N ALA A 21 38.56 20.83 45.00
CA ALA A 21 38.97 20.73 43.60
C ALA A 21 37.75 20.28 42.76
N LEU A 22 37.11 21.26 42.11
CA LEU A 22 35.97 21.04 41.22
C LEU A 22 36.49 20.51 39.88
N LEU A 23 36.19 19.25 39.54
CA LEU A 23 36.44 18.68 38.22
C LEU A 23 35.13 18.12 37.66
N VAL A 24 34.23 19.04 37.30
CA VAL A 24 33.02 18.73 36.54
C VAL A 24 33.46 18.39 35.12
N ALA A 25 33.63 17.10 34.84
CA ALA A 25 33.77 16.62 33.48
C ALA A 25 32.43 16.85 32.75
N LEU A 26 32.39 17.82 31.84
CA LEU A 26 31.30 17.97 30.88
C LEU A 26 31.34 16.78 29.91
N LEU A 27 30.72 15.67 30.32
CA LEU A 27 30.17 14.70 29.39
C LEU A 27 28.77 15.18 28.99
N THR A 28 28.74 16.24 28.17
CA THR A 28 27.57 16.57 27.36
C THR A 28 27.41 15.46 26.32
N GLY A 29 26.79 14.35 26.74
CA GLY A 29 26.30 13.35 25.81
C GLY A 29 25.31 14.01 24.89
N PHE A 30 25.71 14.26 23.65
CA PHE A 30 24.81 14.67 22.58
C PHE A 30 23.83 13.52 22.34
N THR A 31 22.71 13.54 23.06
CA THR A 31 21.52 12.81 22.67
C THR A 31 21.08 13.39 21.34
N ASN A 32 21.43 12.70 20.25
CA ASN A 32 20.86 12.94 18.93
C ASN A 32 19.37 12.56 19.00
N VAL A 33 18.57 13.48 19.53
CA VAL A 33 17.13 13.50 19.29
C VAL A 33 16.98 13.78 17.81
N SER A 34 16.84 12.70 17.05
CA SER A 34 16.40 12.78 15.67
C SER A 34 14.98 13.33 15.70
N LEU A 35 14.85 14.64 15.54
CA LEU A 35 13.58 15.26 15.20
C LEU A 35 13.17 14.70 13.85
N ALA A 36 12.26 13.73 13.86
CA ALA A 36 11.57 13.34 12.65
C ALA A 36 10.83 14.57 12.11
N ASP A 37 11.05 14.88 10.83
CA ASP A 37 10.36 15.98 10.16
C ASP A 37 8.85 15.69 10.19
N PRO A 38 8.01 16.56 10.76
CA PRO A 38 6.57 16.33 10.85
C PRO A 38 5.85 16.35 9.49
N GLY A 39 6.54 16.70 8.39
CA GLY A 39 5.94 16.77 7.04
C GLY A 39 5.95 15.46 6.24
N ASP A 40 6.99 14.64 6.35
CA ASP A 40 7.23 13.52 5.42
C ASP A 40 7.11 12.13 6.05
N CYS A 41 6.42 11.23 5.35
CA CYS A 41 6.29 9.83 5.77
C CYS A 41 7.65 9.09 5.71
N SER A 42 8.29 8.96 6.88
CA SER A 42 9.60 8.33 7.05
C SER A 42 9.54 6.87 7.53
N CYS A 43 8.69 6.02 6.94
CA CYS A 43 8.68 4.60 7.29
C CYS A 43 9.75 3.78 6.55
N LEU A 44 10.31 2.79 7.25
CA LEU A 44 11.15 1.75 6.67
C LEU A 44 10.31 0.89 5.70
N TRP A 45 10.92 0.48 4.58
CA TRP A 45 10.31 -0.46 3.65
C TRP A 45 10.13 -1.84 4.30
N GLN A 46 8.92 -2.40 4.18
CA GLN A 46 8.51 -3.64 4.84
C GLN A 46 8.55 -4.87 3.92
N GLY A 47 8.81 -4.68 2.62
CA GLY A 47 8.88 -5.73 1.61
C GLY A 47 7.79 -5.64 0.54
N SER A 48 7.86 -6.56 -0.41
CA SER A 48 6.88 -6.81 -1.46
C SER A 48 5.58 -7.44 -0.92
N PHE A 49 4.55 -7.54 -1.77
CA PHE A 49 3.27 -8.17 -1.40
C PHE A 49 3.46 -9.59 -0.84
N ALA A 50 4.30 -10.41 -1.46
CA ALA A 50 4.59 -11.76 -0.99
C ALA A 50 5.18 -11.79 0.44
N GLU A 51 5.93 -10.76 0.82
CA GLU A 51 6.57 -10.64 2.13
C GLU A 51 5.63 -10.04 3.19
N VAL A 52 4.80 -9.06 2.82
CA VAL A 52 3.93 -8.34 3.78
C VAL A 52 2.54 -8.94 3.97
N ALA A 53 1.94 -9.54 2.94
CA ALA A 53 0.50 -9.82 2.93
C ALA A 53 0.03 -10.78 4.05
N LYS A 54 0.86 -11.76 4.41
CA LYS A 54 0.55 -12.73 5.49
C LYS A 54 0.67 -12.14 6.91
N ASN A 55 1.17 -10.92 7.03
CA ASN A 55 1.31 -10.19 8.30
C ASN A 55 0.20 -9.12 8.47
N THR A 56 -0.90 -9.23 7.73
CA THR A 56 -2.03 -8.30 7.74
C THR A 56 -3.31 -8.97 8.25
N ASP A 57 -4.26 -8.18 8.75
CA ASP A 57 -5.49 -8.69 9.36
C ASP A 57 -6.47 -9.28 8.33
N ALA A 58 -6.42 -8.78 7.09
CA ALA A 58 -7.16 -9.32 5.96
C ALA A 58 -6.46 -9.05 4.62
N VAL A 59 -6.56 -9.99 3.68
CA VAL A 59 -6.25 -9.76 2.27
C VAL A 59 -7.51 -9.98 1.46
N VAL A 60 -7.94 -8.97 0.71
CA VAL A 60 -9.19 -8.98 -0.06
C VAL A 60 -8.94 -8.67 -1.53
N LEU A 61 -9.73 -9.30 -2.40
CA LEU A 61 -10.02 -8.83 -3.75
C LEU A 61 -11.28 -7.97 -3.68
N GLY A 62 -11.24 -6.77 -4.24
CA GLY A 62 -12.41 -5.89 -4.26
C GLY A 62 -12.36 -4.77 -5.29
N GLU A 63 -13.50 -4.15 -5.45
CA GLU A 63 -13.82 -3.07 -6.39
C GLU A 63 -14.04 -1.77 -5.59
N VAL A 64 -13.43 -0.66 -6.00
CA VAL A 64 -13.69 0.66 -5.39
C VAL A 64 -15.06 1.17 -5.87
N VAL A 65 -16.03 1.27 -4.97
CA VAL A 65 -17.41 1.68 -5.32
C VAL A 65 -17.76 3.12 -4.94
N ALA A 66 -16.95 3.78 -4.11
CA ALA A 66 -17.04 5.21 -3.84
C ALA A 66 -15.76 5.75 -3.21
N THR A 67 -15.41 7.00 -3.51
CA THR A 67 -14.40 7.78 -2.80
C THR A 67 -15.06 8.77 -1.84
N ARG A 68 -14.57 8.87 -0.60
CA ARG A 68 -15.11 9.75 0.44
C ARG A 68 -13.97 10.41 1.22
N GLY A 69 -13.59 11.62 0.81
CA GLY A 69 -12.46 12.30 1.41
C GLY A 69 -11.19 11.49 1.17
N ASN A 70 -10.43 11.19 2.22
CA ASN A 70 -9.23 10.35 2.16
C ASN A 70 -9.48 8.83 2.31
N ALA A 71 -10.70 8.34 2.03
CA ALA A 71 -11.03 6.93 2.11
C ALA A 71 -11.75 6.42 0.87
N VAL A 72 -11.60 5.13 0.61
CA VAL A 72 -12.41 4.41 -0.38
C VAL A 72 -13.37 3.44 0.32
N ASP A 73 -14.59 3.34 -0.20
CA ASP A 73 -15.49 2.23 0.09
C ASP A 73 -15.16 1.10 -0.91
N LEU A 74 -14.63 -0.01 -0.40
CA LEU A 74 -14.21 -1.17 -1.19
C LEU A 74 -15.24 -2.30 -1.04
N LYS A 75 -15.89 -2.66 -2.14
CA LYS A 75 -16.80 -3.80 -2.23
C LYS A 75 -15.97 -5.07 -2.38
N ILE A 76 -16.07 -5.97 -1.40
CA ILE A 76 -15.31 -7.22 -1.39
C ILE A 76 -15.96 -8.19 -2.39
N GLU A 77 -15.17 -8.65 -3.35
CA GLU A 77 -15.50 -9.76 -4.24
C GLU A 77 -15.12 -11.11 -3.61
N SER A 78 -13.95 -11.16 -2.97
CA SER A 78 -13.43 -12.38 -2.32
C SER A 78 -12.43 -12.04 -1.22
N THR A 79 -12.48 -12.78 -0.10
CA THR A 79 -11.46 -12.72 0.95
C THR A 79 -10.43 -13.80 0.71
N LEU A 80 -9.18 -13.40 0.46
CA LEU A 80 -8.06 -14.29 0.15
C LEU A 80 -7.31 -14.75 1.42
N HIS A 81 -7.30 -13.91 2.45
CA HIS A 81 -6.73 -14.18 3.78
C HIS A 81 -7.47 -13.39 4.86
N GLY A 82 -7.49 -13.88 6.11
CA GLY A 82 -8.11 -13.20 7.25
C GLY A 82 -9.63 -13.09 7.17
N LEU A 83 -10.20 -12.05 7.80
CA LEU A 83 -11.63 -11.75 7.82
C LEU A 83 -11.89 -10.27 7.54
N ALA A 84 -12.82 -9.98 6.61
CA ALA A 84 -13.19 -8.62 6.22
C ALA A 84 -14.70 -8.44 6.19
N TYR A 85 -15.22 -7.52 7.01
CA TYR A 85 -16.64 -7.17 7.12
C TYR A 85 -16.80 -5.78 7.75
N PRO A 86 -17.92 -5.05 7.53
CA PRO A 86 -19.04 -5.34 6.61
C PRO A 86 -18.63 -5.23 5.13
N ASN A 87 -19.53 -5.50 4.18
CA ASN A 87 -19.28 -5.31 2.74
C ASN A 87 -20.26 -4.26 2.19
N PRO A 88 -19.79 -3.12 1.64
CA PRO A 88 -18.39 -2.71 1.47
C PRO A 88 -17.68 -2.39 2.80
N ILE A 89 -16.37 -2.62 2.84
CA ILE A 89 -15.49 -2.10 3.90
C ILE A 89 -15.06 -0.68 3.56
N ARG A 90 -14.73 0.13 4.58
CA ARG A 90 -14.02 1.39 4.37
C ARG A 90 -12.51 1.20 4.58
N VAL A 91 -11.72 1.65 3.61
CA VAL A 91 -10.26 1.65 3.68
C VAL A 91 -9.78 3.10 3.76
N TRP A 92 -9.24 3.48 4.92
CA TRP A 92 -8.67 4.80 5.17
C TRP A 92 -7.26 4.90 4.61
N MET A 93 -7.02 5.96 3.85
CA MET A 93 -5.76 6.26 3.15
C MET A 93 -5.09 7.48 3.80
N LYS A 94 -4.22 8.21 3.09
CA LYS A 94 -3.34 9.24 3.68
C LYS A 94 -4.08 10.31 4.50
N THR A 95 -3.46 10.73 5.61
CA THR A 95 -3.86 11.90 6.41
C THR A 95 -2.63 12.40 7.15
N GLY A 96 -2.32 13.70 7.05
CA GLY A 96 -1.11 14.26 7.64
C GLY A 96 0.16 13.45 7.30
N SER A 97 0.94 13.11 8.32
CA SER A 97 2.18 12.33 8.21
C SER A 97 1.98 10.81 8.17
N TYR A 98 0.74 10.30 8.18
CA TYR A 98 0.50 8.85 8.21
C TYR A 98 0.94 8.19 6.90
N CYS A 99 1.78 7.16 7.03
CA CYS A 99 2.33 6.41 5.91
C CYS A 99 1.32 5.47 5.24
N ARG A 100 0.43 6.07 4.47
CA ARG A 100 -0.61 5.43 3.67
C ARG A 100 -0.58 6.04 2.25
N PRO A 101 -0.99 5.32 1.20
CA PRO A 101 -1.00 5.87 -0.15
C PRO A 101 -2.06 6.97 -0.31
N GLU A 102 -1.95 7.77 -1.37
CA GLU A 102 -2.96 8.77 -1.77
C GLU A 102 -4.23 8.10 -2.31
N VAL A 103 -5.38 8.74 -2.15
CA VAL A 103 -6.69 8.16 -2.52
C VAL A 103 -6.92 8.14 -4.03
N GLU A 104 -6.35 9.10 -4.75
CA GLU A 104 -6.43 9.26 -6.22
C GLU A 104 -5.81 8.08 -6.99
N ARG A 105 -4.98 7.26 -6.32
CA ARG A 105 -4.41 6.04 -6.88
C ARG A 105 -5.44 4.92 -7.04
N PHE A 106 -6.58 5.03 -6.35
CA PHE A 106 -7.63 4.02 -6.28
C PHE A 106 -8.95 4.61 -6.82
N PRO A 107 -9.02 4.95 -8.13
CA PRO A 107 -10.23 5.55 -8.70
C PRO A 107 -11.43 4.60 -8.59
N GLU A 108 -12.63 5.16 -8.67
CA GLU A 108 -13.87 4.36 -8.69
C GLU A 108 -13.88 3.36 -9.87
N GLU A 109 -14.62 2.27 -9.71
CA GLU A 109 -14.69 1.12 -10.63
C GLU A 109 -13.37 0.33 -10.80
N SER A 110 -12.27 0.75 -10.16
CA SER A 110 -11.00 0.01 -10.21
C SER A 110 -10.94 -1.17 -9.22
N ARG A 111 -10.35 -2.28 -9.68
CA ARG A 111 -10.23 -3.53 -8.93
C ARG A 111 -8.82 -3.74 -8.38
N TRP A 112 -8.74 -4.22 -7.14
CA TRP A 112 -7.48 -4.35 -6.41
C TRP A 112 -7.46 -5.62 -5.55
N VAL A 113 -6.27 -6.17 -5.39
CA VAL A 113 -5.95 -6.99 -4.21
C VAL A 113 -5.30 -6.08 -3.18
N MET A 114 -5.87 -6.00 -1.98
CA MET A 114 -5.35 -5.19 -0.88
C MET A 114 -5.05 -6.04 0.35
N ALA A 115 -3.87 -5.85 0.93
CA ALA A 115 -3.47 -6.39 2.23
C ALA A 115 -3.66 -5.30 3.30
N LEU A 116 -4.63 -5.51 4.19
CA LEU A 116 -5.27 -4.48 5.00
C LEU A 116 -5.05 -4.73 6.49
N PHE A 117 -4.83 -3.65 7.23
CA PHE A 117 -4.84 -3.70 8.69
C PHE A 117 -6.18 -3.18 9.22
N ARG A 118 -6.72 -3.83 10.25
CA ARG A 118 -7.89 -3.33 10.98
C ARG A 118 -7.46 -2.21 11.94
N ILE A 119 -8.35 -1.27 12.21
CA ILE A 119 -8.14 -0.20 13.18
C ILE A 119 -8.78 -0.65 14.51
N GLU A 120 -7.96 -1.04 15.49
CA GLU A 120 -8.46 -1.56 16.79
C GLU A 120 -8.88 -0.46 17.78
N ALA A 121 -8.23 0.70 17.73
CA ALA A 121 -8.39 1.76 18.71
C ALA A 121 -8.58 3.12 18.03
N ASP A 122 -9.37 3.99 18.66
CA ASP A 122 -9.42 5.40 18.32
C ASP A 122 -8.03 6.03 18.52
N ALA A 123 -7.49 6.67 17.48
CA ALA A 123 -6.50 7.70 17.71
C ALA A 123 -7.22 8.88 18.37
N ALA A 124 -6.61 9.50 19.38
CA ALA A 124 -7.21 10.62 20.12
C ALA A 124 -7.48 11.87 19.25
N GLU A 125 -7.04 11.85 17.99
CA GLU A 125 -7.04 12.94 17.02
C GLU A 125 -7.92 12.65 15.79
N ASN A 126 -8.88 11.71 15.88
CA ASN A 126 -9.70 11.22 14.76
C ASN A 126 -10.49 12.28 13.95
N PHE A 127 -10.57 13.53 14.40
CA PHE A 127 -11.25 14.64 13.71
C PHE A 127 -10.48 15.96 13.86
N ASP A 128 -10.08 16.55 12.73
CA ASP A 128 -9.54 17.91 12.65
C ASP A 128 -10.62 18.87 12.09
N PRO A 129 -11.09 19.87 12.86
CA PRO A 129 -12.04 20.88 12.38
C PRO A 129 -11.56 21.70 11.18
N ALA A 130 -10.24 21.80 10.96
CA ALA A 130 -9.66 22.52 9.82
C ALA A 130 -9.64 21.69 8.52
N THR A 131 -9.74 20.36 8.61
CA THR A 131 -9.84 19.45 7.46
C THR A 131 -11.04 18.49 7.56
N PRO A 132 -12.30 18.98 7.49
CA PRO A 132 -13.51 18.16 7.74
C PRO A 132 -13.73 16.99 6.78
N ASN A 133 -13.02 16.96 5.65
CA ASN A 133 -13.04 15.89 4.66
C ASN A 133 -11.88 14.87 4.83
N GLN A 134 -11.08 14.98 5.88
CA GLN A 134 -10.01 14.05 6.22
C GLN A 134 -10.26 13.40 7.59
N SER A 135 -9.89 12.13 7.75
CA SER A 135 -9.85 11.47 9.05
C SER A 135 -8.80 10.36 9.07
N TYR A 136 -8.17 10.20 10.23
CA TYR A 136 -7.19 9.14 10.51
C TYR A 136 -7.81 7.74 10.50
N GLY A 137 -9.13 7.64 10.62
CA GLY A 137 -9.90 6.41 10.55
C GLY A 137 -10.84 6.23 11.73
N ARG A 138 -11.59 5.13 11.73
CA ARG A 138 -12.52 4.76 12.80
C ARG A 138 -12.25 3.33 13.25
N PRO A 139 -12.54 2.97 14.52
CA PRO A 139 -12.44 1.59 14.98
C PRO A 139 -13.24 0.64 14.08
N PHE A 140 -12.66 -0.55 13.84
CA PHE A 140 -13.16 -1.62 12.99
C PHE A 140 -13.26 -1.34 11.48
N ASP A 141 -13.00 -0.11 11.02
CA ASP A 141 -12.63 0.11 9.61
C ASP A 141 -11.20 -0.39 9.33
N TYR A 142 -10.78 -0.34 8.07
CA TYR A 142 -9.47 -0.80 7.62
C TYR A 142 -8.56 0.37 7.21
N ARG A 143 -7.25 0.13 7.16
CA ARG A 143 -6.23 1.04 6.63
C ARG A 143 -5.24 0.31 5.72
N LEU A 144 -4.77 0.99 4.69
CA LEU A 144 -3.76 0.49 3.77
C LEU A 144 -2.39 1.11 4.09
N SER A 145 -1.33 0.30 4.18
CA SER A 145 0.04 0.79 4.43
C SER A 145 0.71 1.25 3.13
N GLY A 146 1.41 2.38 3.17
CA GLY A 146 2.26 2.87 2.08
C GLY A 146 3.69 2.31 2.13
N CYS A 147 4.03 1.52 3.15
CA CYS A 147 5.42 1.14 3.48
C CYS A 147 5.86 -0.20 2.89
N GLY A 148 5.18 -0.70 1.86
CA GLY A 148 5.41 -2.02 1.27
C GLY A 148 4.51 -2.23 0.07
N GLY A 149 4.65 -3.39 -0.59
CA GLY A 149 3.73 -3.85 -1.63
C GLY A 149 2.36 -4.26 -1.07
N TYR A 150 1.62 -3.37 -0.43
CA TYR A 150 0.33 -3.72 0.23
C TYR A 150 -0.88 -3.78 -0.72
N HIS A 151 -0.72 -3.40 -1.98
CA HIS A 151 -1.78 -3.34 -2.97
C HIS A 151 -1.25 -3.77 -4.35
N LEU A 152 -2.10 -4.48 -5.10
CA LEU A 152 -1.84 -4.92 -6.48
C LEU A 152 -3.05 -4.55 -7.34
N ARG A 153 -2.81 -3.98 -8.52
CA ARG A 153 -3.85 -3.65 -9.48
C ARG A 153 -4.35 -4.93 -10.16
N VAL A 154 -5.66 -5.08 -10.29
CA VAL A 154 -6.29 -6.24 -10.94
C VAL A 154 -6.83 -5.82 -12.31
N ASN A 155 -6.49 -6.58 -13.34
CA ASN A 155 -7.02 -6.42 -14.70
C ASN A 155 -7.51 -7.79 -15.19
N GLY A 156 -8.83 -7.96 -15.32
CA GLY A 156 -9.44 -9.26 -15.61
C GLY A 156 -9.18 -10.27 -14.47
N ASP A 157 -8.44 -11.31 -14.80
CA ASP A 157 -7.96 -12.39 -13.93
C ASP A 157 -6.46 -12.27 -13.57
N THR A 158 -5.77 -11.22 -14.04
CA THR A 158 -4.35 -10.95 -13.75
C THR A 158 -4.17 -9.85 -12.71
N VAL A 159 -3.03 -9.87 -12.02
CA VAL A 159 -2.59 -8.82 -11.09
C VAL A 159 -1.22 -8.28 -11.46
N LYS A 160 -1.02 -6.98 -11.26
CA LYS A 160 0.25 -6.28 -11.46
C LYS A 160 0.56 -5.40 -10.24
N GLY A 161 1.83 -5.31 -9.88
CA GLY A 161 2.33 -4.43 -8.82
C GLY A 161 3.58 -5.01 -8.16
N ASN A 162 3.99 -4.43 -7.03
CA ASN A 162 5.14 -4.89 -6.24
C ASN A 162 4.85 -6.26 -5.56
N LEU A 163 4.88 -7.34 -6.34
CA LEU A 163 4.38 -8.66 -5.95
C LEU A 163 5.45 -9.55 -5.28
N VAL A 164 6.66 -9.61 -5.85
CA VAL A 164 7.65 -10.67 -5.53
C VAL A 164 8.83 -10.15 -4.70
N PRO A 165 9.50 -11.02 -3.90
CA PRO A 165 10.57 -10.60 -3.02
C PRO A 165 11.74 -9.91 -3.73
N GLY A 166 12.36 -8.95 -3.04
CA GLY A 166 13.52 -8.20 -3.54
C GLY A 166 13.19 -6.98 -4.41
N MET A 167 11.90 -6.73 -4.71
CA MET A 167 11.47 -5.49 -5.38
C MET A 167 11.73 -4.24 -4.51
N THR A 168 12.11 -3.14 -5.18
CA THR A 168 12.50 -1.90 -4.48
C THR A 168 11.29 -1.07 -4.03
N ARG A 169 11.48 -0.22 -3.00
CA ARG A 169 10.46 0.69 -2.44
C ARG A 169 9.72 1.53 -3.49
N TRP A 170 10.46 2.02 -4.48
CA TRP A 170 9.98 3.03 -5.41
C TRP A 170 9.12 2.44 -6.53
N ASP A 171 9.20 1.12 -6.72
CA ASP A 171 8.65 0.43 -7.86
C ASP A 171 7.31 -0.20 -7.50
N GLN A 172 6.23 0.57 -7.65
CA GLN A 172 4.88 0.12 -7.29
C GLN A 172 4.16 -0.61 -8.44
N GLU A 173 4.54 -0.32 -9.68
CA GLU A 173 4.03 -0.97 -10.90
C GLU A 173 5.16 -1.44 -11.83
N PRO A 174 6.05 -2.34 -11.35
CA PRO A 174 7.22 -2.84 -12.08
C PRO A 174 6.92 -3.28 -13.51
N GLU A 175 7.95 -3.16 -14.37
CA GLU A 175 7.97 -3.81 -15.69
C GLU A 175 8.14 -5.33 -15.53
N MET A 176 7.05 -5.99 -15.11
CA MET A 176 6.92 -7.43 -14.93
C MET A 176 5.69 -7.96 -15.66
N THR A 177 5.69 -9.25 -15.96
CA THR A 177 4.52 -9.96 -16.51
C THR A 177 3.36 -9.92 -15.49
N PRO A 178 2.12 -9.58 -15.91
CA PRO A 178 0.95 -9.72 -15.04
C PRO A 178 0.75 -11.17 -14.61
N VAL A 179 0.62 -11.41 -13.31
CA VAL A 179 0.51 -12.76 -12.72
C VAL A 179 -0.96 -13.13 -12.54
N LEU A 180 -1.34 -14.37 -12.84
CA LEU A 180 -2.70 -14.86 -12.60
C LEU A 180 -3.09 -14.76 -11.11
N LEU A 181 -4.27 -14.20 -10.84
CA LEU A 181 -4.84 -14.06 -9.50
C LEU A 181 -4.95 -15.39 -8.76
N GLU A 182 -5.15 -16.50 -9.48
CA GLU A 182 -5.17 -17.84 -8.90
C GLU A 182 -3.80 -18.23 -8.29
N VAL A 183 -2.69 -17.87 -8.92
CA VAL A 183 -1.33 -18.17 -8.41
C VAL A 183 -1.07 -17.38 -7.11
N VAL A 184 -1.46 -16.10 -7.07
CA VAL A 184 -1.39 -15.29 -5.84
C VAL A 184 -2.30 -15.85 -4.75
N THR A 185 -3.50 -16.30 -5.12
CA THR A 185 -4.43 -16.96 -4.19
C THR A 185 -3.86 -18.29 -3.66
N ALA A 186 -3.17 -19.06 -4.49
CA ALA A 186 -2.49 -20.29 -4.10
C ALA A 186 -1.33 -19.99 -3.13
N PHE A 187 -0.52 -18.97 -3.40
CA PHE A 187 0.56 -18.53 -2.51
C PHE A 187 0.06 -18.09 -1.13
N LEU A 188 -1.00 -17.28 -1.08
CA LEU A 188 -1.62 -16.83 0.17
C LEU A 188 -2.16 -18.03 0.99
N LYS A 189 -2.71 -19.04 0.31
CA LYS A 189 -3.20 -20.30 0.90
C LYS A 189 -2.11 -21.35 1.15
N GLY A 190 -0.83 -21.03 0.93
CA GLY A 190 0.30 -21.94 1.15
C GLY A 190 0.39 -23.11 0.16
N ARG A 191 -0.30 -23.02 -0.98
CA ARG A 191 -0.29 -24.02 -2.07
C ARG A 191 0.73 -23.71 -3.18
N ALA A 192 1.29 -22.51 -3.19
CA ALA A 192 2.40 -22.09 -4.06
C ALA A 192 3.48 -21.40 -3.22
N SER A 193 4.71 -21.45 -3.69
CA SER A 193 5.89 -20.84 -3.08
C SER A 193 6.14 -19.42 -3.60
N SER A 194 7.10 -18.72 -3.00
CA SER A 194 7.59 -17.44 -3.54
C SER A 194 8.34 -17.59 -4.86
N GLU A 195 8.94 -18.76 -5.13
CA GLU A 195 9.63 -19.02 -6.40
C GLU A 195 8.62 -19.23 -7.53
N ASP A 196 7.47 -19.86 -7.25
CA ASP A 196 6.38 -19.98 -8.23
C ASP A 196 5.82 -18.60 -8.62
N LEU A 197 5.68 -17.68 -7.64
CA LEU A 197 5.31 -16.27 -7.92
C LEU A 197 6.39 -15.56 -8.76
N LYS A 198 7.66 -15.77 -8.45
CA LYS A 198 8.78 -15.17 -9.17
C LYS A 198 8.81 -15.67 -10.62
N SER A 199 8.77 -16.99 -10.84
CA SER A 199 8.71 -17.60 -12.17
C SER A 199 7.49 -17.13 -12.97
N ALA A 200 6.32 -16.95 -12.33
CA ALA A 200 5.15 -16.39 -13.00
C ALA A 200 5.25 -14.89 -13.33
N SER A 201 6.12 -14.14 -12.63
CA SER A 201 6.35 -12.70 -12.86
C SER A 201 7.42 -12.38 -13.90
N GLU A 202 8.31 -13.33 -14.18
CA GLU A 202 9.42 -13.17 -15.13
C GLU A 202 8.87 -13.00 -16.57
N GLU A 203 9.57 -12.22 -17.40
CA GLU A 203 9.23 -12.09 -18.81
C GLU A 203 9.69 -13.33 -19.59
N ASP A 204 8.80 -13.99 -20.31
CA ASP A 204 9.18 -14.98 -21.33
C ASP A 204 9.66 -14.24 -22.60
N PRO A 205 10.94 -14.38 -23.00
CA PRO A 205 11.47 -13.74 -24.21
C PRO A 205 10.76 -14.19 -25.50
N ALA A 206 10.26 -15.42 -25.55
CA ALA A 206 9.52 -15.95 -26.71
C ALA A 206 8.12 -15.32 -26.82
N LEU A 207 7.40 -15.19 -25.70
CA LEU A 207 6.13 -14.47 -25.65
C LEU A 207 6.32 -12.99 -26.01
N LYS A 208 7.36 -12.33 -25.48
CA LYS A 208 7.69 -10.93 -25.80
C LYS A 208 8.02 -10.75 -27.28
N ALA A 209 8.77 -11.67 -27.88
CA ALA A 209 9.03 -11.69 -29.32
C ALA A 209 7.74 -11.86 -30.14
N LEU A 210 6.85 -12.80 -29.75
CA LEU A 210 5.57 -13.03 -30.42
C LEU A 210 4.62 -11.81 -30.32
N MET A 211 4.59 -11.12 -29.18
CA MET A 211 3.82 -9.87 -29.03
C MET A 211 4.38 -8.75 -29.90
N LEU A 212 5.71 -8.62 -30.02
CA LEU A 212 6.36 -7.64 -30.89
C LEU A 212 6.11 -7.93 -32.37
N ASP A 213 6.16 -9.20 -32.77
CA ASP A 213 5.85 -9.66 -34.12
C ASP A 213 4.38 -9.39 -34.46
N THR A 214 3.45 -9.83 -33.62
CA THR A 214 2.00 -9.56 -33.77
C THR A 214 1.70 -8.07 -33.86
N ARG A 215 2.33 -7.23 -33.02
CA ARG A 215 2.17 -5.77 -33.08
C ARG A 215 2.75 -5.16 -34.36
N THR A 216 3.82 -5.75 -34.91
CA THR A 216 4.42 -5.30 -36.18
C THR A 216 3.52 -5.71 -37.35
N PHE A 217 2.98 -6.92 -37.34
CA PHE A 217 2.01 -7.43 -38.31
C PHE A 217 0.70 -6.62 -38.34
N LEU A 218 0.15 -6.27 -37.18
CA LEU A 218 -1.05 -5.41 -37.10
C LEU A 218 -0.78 -3.98 -37.57
N ARG A 219 0.42 -3.44 -37.32
CA ARG A 219 0.82 -2.13 -37.86
C ARG A 219 1.05 -2.17 -39.38
N GLY A 220 1.60 -3.25 -39.91
CA GLY A 220 1.75 -3.43 -41.36
C GLY A 220 0.43 -3.62 -42.12
N GLN A 221 -0.69 -3.79 -41.41
CA GLN A 221 -2.04 -3.87 -41.99
C GLN A 221 -2.79 -2.54 -42.00
N SER A 222 -2.30 -1.46 -41.36
CA SER A 222 -2.97 -0.16 -41.47
C SER A 222 -3.02 0.35 -42.90
N ASP A 223 -2.01 0.01 -43.70
CA ASP A 223 -1.86 0.42 -45.10
C ASP A 223 -2.78 -0.39 -46.06
N TYR A 224 -3.57 -1.34 -45.52
CA TYR A 224 -4.57 -2.15 -46.24
C TYR A 224 -6.00 -1.95 -45.70
N LEU A 225 -6.19 -1.01 -44.76
CA LEU A 225 -7.51 -0.54 -44.36
C LEU A 225 -7.80 0.73 -45.15
N ASP A 226 -8.29 0.57 -46.38
CA ASP A 226 -8.69 1.69 -47.24
C ASP A 226 -9.71 2.59 -46.52
N ASP A 227 -9.62 3.92 -46.72
CA ASP A 227 -10.47 4.94 -46.10
C ASP A 227 -11.96 4.90 -46.55
N ASP A 228 -12.37 3.87 -47.30
CA ASP A 228 -13.64 3.72 -48.01
C ASP A 228 -14.88 3.51 -47.09
N ALA A 229 -14.71 3.60 -45.77
CA ALA A 229 -15.81 3.54 -44.79
C ALA A 229 -16.43 4.92 -44.45
N VAL A 230 -16.12 5.99 -45.20
CA VAL A 230 -16.62 7.35 -44.94
C VAL A 230 -17.15 8.07 -46.20
N MET A 231 -17.64 7.37 -47.24
CA MET A 231 -18.22 8.02 -48.45
C MET A 231 -19.39 7.27 -49.12
N GLU A 232 -20.44 6.88 -48.38
CA GLU A 232 -21.77 6.59 -48.97
C GLU A 232 -22.90 7.11 -48.06
N ASP A 233 -23.27 8.41 -48.17
CA ASP A 233 -24.59 8.94 -47.73
C ASP A 233 -24.90 10.40 -48.19
N GLU A 234 -24.35 10.90 -49.31
CA GLU A 234 -24.84 12.13 -49.98
C GLU A 234 -24.77 12.06 -51.53
N GLU A 235 -25.65 12.84 -52.20
CA GLU A 235 -25.79 13.12 -53.66
C GLU A 235 -26.48 12.05 -54.57
N THR A 236 -27.62 12.24 -55.28
CA THR A 236 -28.75 13.22 -55.27
C THR A 236 -30.03 12.64 -55.99
N VAL A 237 -31.22 13.15 -55.61
CA VAL A 237 -32.38 13.59 -56.47
C VAL A 237 -32.90 12.72 -57.65
N GLY A 238 -34.24 12.53 -57.75
CA GLY A 238 -34.87 12.31 -59.09
C GLY A 238 -36.31 11.77 -59.28
N GLN A 239 -37.36 12.49 -58.84
CA GLN A 239 -38.69 12.66 -59.51
C GLN A 239 -39.41 11.47 -60.25
N LYS A 240 -40.61 11.04 -59.77
CA LYS A 240 -41.85 10.97 -60.60
C LYS A 240 -43.21 10.73 -59.88
N ASP A 241 -44.02 11.78 -59.86
CA ASP A 241 -45.48 11.92 -60.05
C ASP A 241 -46.44 10.69 -59.95
N SER A 242 -47.51 10.77 -59.12
CA SER A 242 -48.93 10.93 -59.59
C SER A 242 -50.04 10.64 -58.55
N ALA A 243 -51.04 11.55 -58.49
CA ALA A 243 -52.48 11.37 -58.22
C ALA A 243 -53.03 10.83 -56.86
N ALA A 244 -53.53 11.75 -56.02
CA ALA A 244 -54.97 12.11 -55.82
C ALA A 244 -56.08 11.04 -56.04
N PRO A 245 -57.27 11.12 -55.36
CA PRO A 245 -57.88 12.33 -54.76
C PRO A 245 -58.16 12.30 -53.25
#